data_AF-H0AA25-F1
#
_entry.id   AF-H0AA25-F1
#
_cell.length_a   1.000
_cell.length_b   1.000
_cell.length_c   1.000
_cell.angle_alpha   90.00
_cell.angle_beta   90.00
_cell.angle_gamma   90.00
#
_symmetry.space_group_name_H-M   'P 1'
#
loop_
_entity.id
_entity.type
_entity.pdbx_description
1 polymer ?
#
loop_
_entity_poly.entity_id
_entity_poly.type
_entity_poly.pdbx_seq_one_letter_code
_entity_poly.pdbx_strand_id
1 'polypeptide(L)'
;MEKVVVAGAGFAGIQAALSLGRKGFDVEIIDKNSEHIYTPGLIDLVRGRCSQDDLAINTGSLFGDTSVDFFEEEIIDFKPEEKIVVGEEKHGYDYLVLALGGEPILPDSFEDVILPYNSSEAEKLRNLEGEVAVIGSGYTGIEYACELGDKGLDVTVYDMETRPVKNFSEEVSEKVLE
;
A
#
# COMPACT_ATOMS: atom_id res chain seq x y z
N MET A 1 -17.95 21.54 -16.17
CA MET A 1 -16.67 21.01 -15.65
C MET A 1 -16.76 19.51 -15.84
N GLU A 2 -15.76 18.85 -16.45
CA GLU A 2 -15.82 17.39 -16.61
C GLU A 2 -15.59 16.73 -15.24
N LYS A 3 -16.37 15.68 -14.95
CA LYS A 3 -16.32 14.97 -13.67
C LYS A 3 -15.38 13.77 -13.74
N VAL A 4 -14.45 13.70 -12.80
CA VAL A 4 -13.52 12.59 -12.65
C VAL A 4 -13.76 11.90 -11.31
N VAL A 5 -14.01 10.60 -11.35
CA VAL A 5 -14.03 9.76 -10.15
C VAL A 5 -12.70 9.04 -10.04
N VAL A 6 -12.08 9.10 -8.87
CA VAL A 6 -10.84 8.40 -8.53
C VAL A 6 -11.17 7.30 -7.53
N ALA A 7 -10.99 6.04 -7.93
CA ALA A 7 -11.25 4.87 -7.10
C ALA A 7 -9.98 4.46 -6.35
N GLY A 8 -9.92 4.74 -5.05
CA GLY A 8 -8.79 4.48 -4.16
C GLY A 8 -8.01 5.73 -3.79
N ALA A 9 -7.74 5.91 -2.50
CA ALA A 9 -6.96 6.99 -1.87
C ALA A 9 -5.57 6.52 -1.41
N GLY A 10 -4.97 5.59 -2.16
CA GLY A 10 -3.55 5.29 -2.08
C GLY A 10 -2.68 6.40 -2.71
N PHE A 11 -1.37 6.16 -2.79
CA PHE A 11 -0.40 7.11 -3.36
C PHE A 11 -0.80 7.65 -4.74
N ALA A 12 -1.19 6.74 -5.64
CA ALA A 12 -1.56 7.09 -7.01
C ALA A 12 -2.86 7.91 -7.06
N GLY A 13 -3.86 7.51 -6.27
CA GLY A 13 -5.17 8.14 -6.23
C GLY A 13 -5.12 9.56 -5.69
N ILE A 14 -4.46 9.76 -4.53
CA ILE A 14 -4.25 11.08 -3.94
C ILE A 14 -3.54 12.01 -4.92
N GLN A 15 -2.44 11.55 -5.52
CA GLN A 15 -1.67 12.36 -6.47
C GLN A 15 -2.51 12.71 -7.71
N ALA A 16 -3.29 11.77 -8.23
CA ALA A 16 -4.17 11.99 -9.37
C ALA A 16 -5.26 13.01 -9.04
N ALA A 17 -5.98 12.83 -7.93
CA ALA A 17 -7.08 13.69 -7.52
C ALA A 17 -6.63 15.13 -7.30
N LEU A 18 -5.56 15.35 -6.52
CA LEU A 18 -4.99 16.68 -6.28
C LEU A 18 -4.52 17.35 -7.58
N SER A 19 -3.89 16.58 -8.48
CA SER A 19 -3.41 17.11 -9.76
C SER A 19 -4.55 17.51 -10.70
N LEU A 20 -5.64 16.74 -10.72
CA LEU A 20 -6.82 17.00 -11.54
C LEU A 20 -7.65 18.17 -10.98
N GLY A 21 -7.84 18.24 -9.65
CA GLY A 21 -8.50 19.37 -9.00
C GLY A 21 -7.79 20.70 -9.31
N ARG A 22 -6.45 20.72 -9.24
CA ARG A 22 -5.64 21.90 -9.64
C ARG A 22 -5.77 22.29 -11.11
N LYS A 23 -6.16 21.36 -11.98
CA LYS A 23 -6.43 21.61 -13.40
C LYS A 23 -7.88 22.05 -13.66
N GLY A 24 -8.71 22.12 -12.62
CA GLY A 24 -10.11 22.56 -12.70
C GLY A 24 -11.09 21.48 -13.13
N PHE A 25 -10.81 20.21 -12.85
CA PHE A 25 -11.82 19.14 -12.95
C PHE A 25 -12.70 19.11 -11.70
N ASP A 26 -13.91 18.56 -11.86
CA ASP A 26 -14.79 18.21 -10.74
C ASP A 26 -14.39 16.81 -10.26
N VAL A 27 -13.76 16.69 -9.08
CA VAL A 27 -13.07 15.47 -8.68
C VAL A 27 -13.66 14.90 -7.41
N GLU A 28 -14.13 13.66 -7.50
CA GLU A 28 -14.47 12.83 -6.35
C GLU A 28 -13.40 11.74 -6.19
N ILE A 29 -12.94 11.52 -4.97
CA ILE A 29 -12.08 10.39 -4.61
C ILE A 29 -12.77 9.54 -3.56
N ILE A 30 -12.79 8.23 -3.80
CA ILE A 30 -13.55 7.27 -3.01
C ILE A 30 -12.57 6.23 -2.45
N ASP A 31 -12.57 6.02 -1.14
CA ASP A 31 -11.80 4.95 -0.49
C ASP A 31 -12.49 4.51 0.80
N LYS A 32 -12.39 3.22 1.15
CA LYS A 32 -12.98 2.69 2.38
C LYS A 32 -12.23 3.07 3.65
N ASN A 33 -11.00 3.57 3.53
CA ASN A 33 -10.16 3.93 4.66
C ASN A 33 -10.16 5.45 4.85
N SER A 34 -10.45 5.89 6.08
CA SER A 34 -10.33 7.29 6.51
C SER A 34 -8.90 7.82 6.54
N GLU A 35 -7.91 6.92 6.43
CA GLU A 35 -6.50 7.24 6.56
C GLU A 35 -5.68 6.69 5.40
N HIS A 36 -4.79 7.52 4.89
CA HIS A 36 -3.72 7.11 4.01
C HIS A 36 -2.51 6.69 4.84
N ILE A 37 -2.08 5.44 4.69
CA ILE A 37 -0.88 4.92 5.36
C ILE A 37 0.33 5.04 4.43
N TYR A 38 1.41 5.65 4.92
CA TYR A 38 2.70 5.67 4.26
C TYR A 38 3.37 4.28 4.36
N THR A 39 2.92 3.35 3.53
CA THR A 39 3.37 1.94 3.56
C THR A 39 4.89 1.74 3.43
N PRO A 40 5.67 2.57 2.71
CA PRO A 40 7.14 2.46 2.72
C PRO A 40 7.76 2.65 4.11
N GLY A 41 7.08 3.35 5.03
CA GLY A 41 7.54 3.56 6.39
C GLY A 41 7.19 2.44 7.38
N LEU A 42 6.44 1.40 6.98
CA LEU A 42 6.05 0.30 7.88
C LEU A 42 7.25 -0.43 8.51
N ILE A 43 8.37 -0.50 7.79
CA ILE A 43 9.61 -1.06 8.33
C ILE A 43 10.14 -0.25 9.51
N ASP A 44 9.95 1.08 9.53
CA ASP A 44 10.37 1.93 10.64
C ASP A 44 9.49 1.73 11.88
N LEU A 45 8.24 1.28 11.70
CA LEU A 45 7.41 0.79 12.81
C LEU A 45 7.98 -0.52 13.40
N VAL A 46 8.43 -1.45 12.55
CA VAL A 46 9.08 -2.71 12.99
C VAL A 46 10.40 -2.45 13.73
N ARG A 47 11.15 -1.43 13.28
CA ARG A 47 12.36 -0.89 13.93
C ARG A 47 12.08 -0.16 15.25
N GLY A 48 10.82 0.18 15.51
CA GLY A 48 10.43 1.01 16.65
C GLY A 48 10.90 2.47 16.55
N ARG A 49 11.13 2.98 15.33
CA ARG A 49 11.54 4.38 15.07
C ARG A 49 10.37 5.33 14.95
N CYS A 50 9.17 4.81 14.70
CA CYS A 50 7.93 5.59 14.66
C CYS A 50 6.78 4.81 15.29
N SER A 51 5.66 5.50 15.50
CA SER A 51 4.35 4.93 15.82
C SER A 51 3.50 4.75 14.55
N GLN A 52 2.35 4.10 14.69
CA GLN A 52 1.38 4.00 13.60
C GLN A 52 0.86 5.38 13.17
N ASP A 53 0.59 6.27 14.14
CA ASP A 53 0.06 7.62 13.90
C ASP A 53 1.05 8.47 13.09
N ASP A 54 2.36 8.24 13.24
CA ASP A 54 3.39 8.95 12.46
C ASP A 54 3.38 8.57 10.96
N LEU A 55 2.77 7.42 10.61
CA LEU A 55 2.66 6.92 9.24
C LEU A 55 1.27 7.16 8.62
N ALA A 56 0.29 7.58 9.42
CA ALA A 56 -1.08 7.76 8.99
C ALA A 56 -1.39 9.23 8.73
N ILE A 57 -2.09 9.51 7.64
CA ILE A 57 -2.62 10.83 7.32
C ILE A 57 -4.13 10.71 7.16
N ASN A 58 -4.90 11.47 7.94
CA ASN A 58 -6.34 11.51 7.78
C ASN A 58 -6.71 12.08 6.40
N THR A 59 -7.35 11.25 5.57
CA THR A 59 -7.65 11.54 4.17
C THR A 59 -8.62 12.72 4.04
N GLY A 60 -9.62 12.83 4.92
CA GLY A 60 -10.53 13.98 4.95
C GLY A 60 -9.80 15.30 5.19
N SER A 61 -8.86 15.32 6.13
CA SER A 61 -8.03 16.50 6.41
C SER A 61 -7.10 16.85 5.25
N LEU A 62 -6.61 15.85 4.52
CA LEU A 62 -5.74 16.03 3.35
C LEU A 62 -6.45 16.80 2.22
N PHE A 63 -7.75 16.57 2.05
CA PHE A 63 -8.56 17.21 1.02
C PHE A 63 -9.35 18.44 1.48
N GLY A 64 -9.45 18.71 2.80
CA GLY A 64 -10.31 19.75 3.37
C GLY A 64 -10.09 21.18 2.84
N ASP A 65 -8.86 21.50 2.40
CA ASP A 65 -8.51 22.81 1.81
C ASP A 65 -8.35 22.74 0.26
N THR A 66 -8.93 21.72 -0.37
CA THR A 66 -8.81 21.48 -1.82
C THR A 66 -10.17 21.51 -2.50
N SER A 67 -10.18 21.42 -3.83
CA SER A 67 -11.41 21.30 -4.63
C SER A 67 -11.82 19.84 -4.86
N VAL A 68 -11.28 18.89 -4.09
CA VAL A 68 -11.52 17.46 -4.25
C VAL A 68 -12.49 17.02 -3.15
N ASP A 69 -13.57 16.36 -3.53
CA ASP A 69 -14.52 15.77 -2.59
C ASP A 69 -14.07 14.34 -2.24
N PHE A 70 -13.93 14.05 -0.95
CA PHE A 70 -13.58 12.73 -0.45
C PHE A 70 -14.81 12.00 0.10
N PHE A 71 -14.98 10.75 -0.33
CA PHE A 71 -16.02 9.83 0.12
C PHE A 71 -15.37 8.63 0.82
N GLU A 72 -15.59 8.51 2.12
CA GLU A 72 -15.16 7.36 2.92
C GLU A 72 -16.19 6.23 2.77
N GLU A 73 -16.08 5.44 1.71
CA GLU A 73 -16.97 4.31 1.44
C GLU A 73 -16.24 3.19 0.68
N GLU A 74 -16.77 1.96 0.81
CA GLU A 74 -16.27 0.82 0.04
C GLU A 74 -16.92 0.76 -1.34
N ILE A 75 -16.08 0.78 -2.38
CA ILE A 75 -16.52 0.51 -3.75
C ILE A 75 -16.82 -0.98 -3.88
N ILE A 76 -18.05 -1.32 -4.25
CA ILE A 76 -18.53 -2.70 -4.37
C ILE A 76 -18.73 -3.13 -5.83
N ASP A 77 -18.88 -2.20 -6.77
CA ASP A 77 -19.09 -2.53 -8.18
C ASP A 77 -18.69 -1.38 -9.13
N PHE A 78 -18.39 -1.73 -10.37
CA PHE A 78 -18.16 -0.79 -11.46
C PHE A 78 -19.14 -1.09 -12.59
N LYS A 79 -19.81 -0.05 -13.10
CA LYS A 79 -20.74 -0.12 -14.23
C LYS A 79 -20.22 0.72 -15.39
N PRO A 80 -19.26 0.23 -16.20
CA PRO A 80 -18.62 1.02 -17.24
C PRO A 80 -19.58 1.54 -18.31
N GLU A 81 -20.57 0.74 -18.70
CA GLU A 81 -21.58 1.11 -19.71
C GLU A 81 -22.46 2.28 -19.25
N GLU A 82 -22.71 2.38 -17.95
CA GLU A 82 -23.47 3.47 -17.33
C GLU A 82 -22.56 4.61 -16.84
N LYS A 83 -21.23 4.43 -16.92
CA LYS A 83 -20.21 5.30 -16.32
C LYS A 83 -20.44 5.60 -14.85
N ILE A 84 -20.66 4.55 -14.06
CA ILE A 84 -20.94 4.65 -12.61
C ILE A 84 -19.95 3.79 -11.82
N VAL A 85 -19.44 4.34 -10.73
CA VAL A 85 -18.84 3.59 -9.61
C VAL A 85 -19.91 3.43 -8.53
N VAL A 86 -20.02 2.24 -7.94
CA VAL A 86 -21.04 1.93 -6.93
C VAL A 86 -20.36 1.66 -5.59
N GLY A 87 -20.72 2.45 -4.57
CA GLY A 87 -20.43 2.20 -3.16
C GLY A 87 -21.72 2.18 -2.35
N GLU A 88 -21.77 2.95 -1.26
CA GLU A 88 -23.02 3.25 -0.54
C GLU A 88 -23.93 4.11 -1.41
N GLU A 89 -23.34 5.03 -2.18
CA GLU A 89 -24.01 5.78 -3.23
C GLU A 89 -23.46 5.49 -4.63
N LYS A 90 -23.99 6.20 -5.64
CA LYS A 90 -23.60 6.02 -7.04
C LYS A 90 -22.87 7.25 -7.54
N HIS A 91 -21.63 7.05 -7.94
CA HIS A 91 -20.76 8.10 -8.46
C HIS A 91 -20.67 8.03 -9.98
N GLY A 92 -21.43 8.89 -10.65
CA GLY A 92 -21.34 9.06 -12.10
C GLY A 92 -20.07 9.81 -12.50
N TYR A 93 -19.47 9.46 -13.64
CA TYR A 93 -18.23 10.10 -14.11
C TYR A 93 -18.19 10.35 -15.62
N ASP A 94 -17.39 11.34 -16.03
CA ASP A 94 -16.94 11.47 -17.43
C ASP A 94 -15.68 10.63 -17.67
N TYR A 95 -14.78 10.61 -16.68
CA TYR A 95 -13.56 9.81 -16.64
C TYR A 95 -13.40 9.09 -15.29
N LEU A 96 -12.84 7.88 -15.33
CA LEU A 96 -12.55 7.07 -14.15
C LEU A 96 -11.04 6.83 -14.04
N VAL A 97 -10.48 7.08 -12.87
CA VAL A 97 -9.11 6.69 -12.51
C VAL A 97 -9.19 5.50 -11.56
N LEU A 98 -8.64 4.35 -11.97
CA LEU A 98 -8.51 3.17 -11.11
C LEU A 98 -7.18 3.24 -10.36
N ALA A 99 -7.25 3.41 -9.03
CA ALA A 99 -6.11 3.55 -8.13
C ALA A 99 -6.25 2.72 -6.84
N LEU A 100 -6.92 1.56 -6.95
CA LEU A 100 -7.28 0.66 -5.85
C LEU A 100 -6.09 -0.07 -5.20
N GLY A 101 -4.87 0.10 -5.72
CA GLY A 101 -3.69 -0.61 -5.25
C GLY A 101 -3.69 -2.08 -5.66
N GLY A 102 -3.13 -2.93 -4.80
CA GLY A 102 -3.06 -4.37 -5.02
C GLY A 102 -2.91 -5.10 -3.69
N GLU A 103 -3.23 -6.39 -3.70
CA GLU A 103 -3.14 -7.26 -2.53
C GLU A 103 -2.00 -8.27 -2.70
N PRO A 104 -1.32 -8.67 -1.61
CA PRO A 104 -0.31 -9.71 -1.67
C PRO A 104 -0.91 -11.03 -2.10
N ILE A 105 -0.19 -11.79 -2.93
CA ILE A 105 -0.59 -13.14 -3.32
C ILE A 105 -0.11 -14.10 -2.23
N LEU A 106 -1.05 -14.70 -1.50
CA LEU A 106 -0.79 -15.75 -0.52
C LEU A 106 -1.06 -17.11 -1.15
N PRO A 107 -0.06 -18.01 -1.30
CA PRO A 107 -0.33 -19.36 -1.76
C PRO A 107 -1.15 -20.14 -0.72
N ASP A 108 -2.14 -20.91 -1.18
CA ASP A 108 -3.10 -21.66 -0.33
C ASP A 108 -2.46 -22.61 0.70
N SER A 109 -1.18 -22.95 0.53
CA SER A 109 -0.47 -23.91 1.38
C SER A 109 0.14 -23.32 2.65
N PHE A 110 0.02 -22.01 2.87
CA PHE A 110 0.56 -21.36 4.06
C PHE A 110 -0.56 -20.92 5.01
N GLU A 111 -0.48 -21.40 6.25
CA GLU A 111 -1.26 -20.90 7.38
C GLU A 111 -0.36 -19.99 8.24
N ASP A 112 -0.95 -19.07 9.02
CA ASP A 112 -0.24 -18.17 9.94
C ASP A 112 0.86 -17.30 9.30
N VAL A 113 0.57 -16.66 8.16
CA VAL A 113 1.48 -15.74 7.47
C VAL A 113 1.30 -14.29 7.91
N ILE A 114 2.40 -13.60 8.15
CA ILE A 114 2.43 -12.16 8.40
C ILE A 114 2.67 -11.42 7.06
N LEU A 115 1.75 -10.54 6.70
CA LEU A 115 1.81 -9.74 5.47
C LEU A 115 2.07 -8.28 5.82
N PRO A 116 3.30 -7.75 5.67
CA PRO A 116 3.68 -6.42 6.19
C PRO A 116 3.17 -5.25 5.32
N TYR A 117 1.87 -5.23 5.03
CA TYR A 117 1.19 -4.24 4.20
C TYR A 117 0.20 -3.37 4.99
N ASN A 118 0.08 -3.61 6.29
CA ASN A 118 -0.66 -2.76 7.22
C ASN A 118 0.09 -2.67 8.56
N SER A 119 -0.30 -1.68 9.37
CA SER A 119 0.30 -1.38 10.66
C SER A 119 0.16 -2.52 11.68
N SER A 120 -0.98 -3.22 11.71
CA SER A 120 -1.21 -4.35 12.63
C SER A 120 -0.23 -5.50 12.39
N GLU A 121 -0.01 -5.86 11.12
CA GLU A 121 0.97 -6.89 10.75
C GLU A 121 2.41 -6.46 11.05
N ALA A 122 2.75 -5.18 10.81
CA ALA A 122 4.05 -4.63 11.16
C ALA A 122 4.32 -4.68 12.69
N GLU A 123 3.30 -4.44 13.53
CA GLU A 123 3.43 -4.58 14.98
C GLU A 123 3.66 -6.04 15.43
N LYS A 124 3.08 -7.03 14.73
CA LYS A 124 3.37 -8.44 14.98
C LYS A 124 4.85 -8.75 14.73
N LEU A 125 5.40 -8.26 13.62
CA LEU A 125 6.84 -8.41 13.30
C LEU A 125 7.74 -7.72 14.34
N ARG A 126 7.28 -6.62 14.93
CA ARG A 126 8.04 -5.93 15.96
C ARG A 126 8.32 -6.82 17.18
N ASN A 127 7.38 -7.69 17.53
CA ASN A 127 7.44 -8.55 18.71
C ASN A 127 7.78 -10.01 18.39
N LEU A 128 8.19 -10.29 17.16
CA LEU A 128 8.52 -11.64 16.70
C LEU A 128 9.84 -12.12 17.34
N GLU A 129 9.90 -13.40 17.65
CA GLU A 129 11.09 -14.08 18.20
C GLU A 129 11.26 -15.45 17.52
N GLY A 130 12.48 -15.97 17.50
CA GLY A 130 12.77 -17.32 17.00
C GLY A 130 13.19 -17.38 15.52
N GLU A 131 12.77 -18.45 14.84
CA GLU A 131 13.09 -18.74 13.43
C GLU A 131 12.03 -18.12 12.50
N VAL A 132 12.48 -17.49 11.42
CA VAL A 132 11.60 -16.82 10.45
C VAL A 132 11.95 -17.21 9.02
N ALA A 133 10.95 -17.66 8.27
CA ALA A 133 11.03 -17.82 6.83
C ALA A 133 10.46 -16.57 6.14
N VAL A 134 11.28 -15.88 5.36
CA VAL A 134 10.84 -14.78 4.49
C VAL A 134 10.65 -15.32 3.07
N ILE A 135 9.43 -15.22 2.55
CA ILE A 135 9.09 -15.70 1.21
C ILE A 135 9.11 -14.53 0.23
N GLY A 136 10.07 -14.56 -0.70
CA GLY A 136 10.36 -13.51 -1.67
C GLY A 136 11.62 -12.72 -1.29
N SER A 137 12.55 -12.62 -2.24
CA SER A 137 13.82 -11.89 -2.17
C SER A 137 13.77 -10.56 -2.96
N GLY A 138 12.57 -10.03 -3.19
CA GLY A 138 12.40 -8.65 -3.64
C GLY A 138 12.88 -7.64 -2.58
N TYR A 139 12.86 -6.35 -2.91
CA TYR A 139 13.38 -5.31 -2.02
C TYR A 139 12.70 -5.33 -0.63
N THR A 140 11.37 -5.51 -0.58
CA THR A 140 10.62 -5.64 0.68
C THR A 140 11.09 -6.85 1.47
N GLY A 141 11.16 -8.03 0.84
CA GLY A 141 11.56 -9.25 1.54
C GLY A 141 12.98 -9.16 2.11
N ILE A 142 13.93 -8.63 1.32
CA ILE A 142 15.31 -8.41 1.78
C ILE A 142 15.36 -7.37 2.92
N GLU A 143 14.64 -6.26 2.81
CA GLU A 143 14.62 -5.23 3.86
C GLU A 143 14.10 -5.78 5.20
N TYR A 144 13.01 -6.55 5.18
CA TYR A 144 12.49 -7.20 6.38
C TYR A 144 13.41 -8.31 6.89
N ALA A 145 14.03 -9.09 6.00
CA ALA A 145 14.96 -10.14 6.40
C ALA A 145 16.18 -9.58 7.14
N CYS A 146 16.78 -8.50 6.62
CA CYS A 146 17.87 -7.80 7.28
C CYS A 146 17.45 -7.25 8.65
N GLU A 147 16.29 -6.58 8.72
CA GLU A 147 15.81 -6.00 9.98
C GLU A 147 15.53 -7.06 11.06
N LEU A 148 14.91 -8.18 10.69
CA LEU A 148 14.65 -9.27 11.63
C LEU A 148 15.96 -9.96 12.06
N GLY A 149 16.91 -10.10 11.15
CA GLY A 149 18.26 -10.62 11.45
C GLY A 149 19.04 -9.72 12.41
N ASP A 150 19.00 -8.39 12.21
CA ASP A 150 19.60 -7.40 13.10
C ASP A 150 19.00 -7.44 14.51
N LYS A 151 17.74 -7.87 14.64
CA LYS A 151 17.06 -8.12 15.91
C LYS A 151 17.39 -9.47 16.55
N GLY A 152 18.19 -10.29 15.89
CA GLY A 152 18.70 -11.57 16.40
C GLY A 152 17.80 -12.78 16.12
N LEU A 153 16.82 -12.65 15.21
CA LEU A 153 16.03 -13.80 14.75
C LEU A 153 16.85 -14.63 13.75
N ASP A 154 16.58 -15.93 13.69
CA ASP A 154 17.20 -16.81 12.69
C ASP A 154 16.38 -16.75 11.39
N VAL A 155 16.86 -15.97 10.44
CA VAL A 155 16.11 -15.63 9.22
C VAL A 155 16.62 -16.43 8.02
N THR A 156 15.71 -17.14 7.35
CA THR A 156 15.97 -17.76 6.05
C THR A 156 15.09 -17.13 4.97
N VAL A 157 15.69 -16.68 3.88
CA VAL A 157 14.96 -16.12 2.72
C VAL A 157 14.80 -17.18 1.64
N TYR A 158 13.59 -17.34 1.13
CA TYR A 158 13.26 -18.25 0.03
C TYR A 158 12.77 -17.45 -1.18
N ASP A 159 13.24 -17.78 -2.38
CA ASP A 159 12.71 -17.23 -3.62
C ASP A 159 12.79 -18.29 -4.75
N MET A 160 11.89 -18.18 -5.72
CA MET A 160 11.95 -18.92 -6.98
C MET A 160 12.93 -18.30 -7.98
N GLU A 161 13.33 -17.06 -7.75
CA GLU A 161 14.27 -16.32 -8.59
C GLU A 161 15.71 -16.78 -8.44
N THR A 162 16.53 -16.49 -9.45
CA THR A 162 17.95 -16.91 -9.47
C THR A 162 18.88 -15.99 -8.71
N ARG A 163 18.42 -14.79 -8.32
CA ARG A 163 19.15 -13.80 -7.53
C ARG A 163 18.20 -12.89 -6.74
N PRO A 164 18.62 -12.37 -5.57
CA PRO A 164 17.82 -11.40 -4.83
C PRO A 164 17.69 -10.09 -5.60
N VAL A 165 16.64 -9.33 -5.30
CA VAL A 165 16.38 -7.99 -5.86
C VAL A 165 16.56 -7.94 -7.38
N LYS A 166 16.04 -8.94 -8.10
CA LYS A 166 16.28 -9.16 -9.54
C LYS A 166 16.01 -7.96 -10.46
N ASN A 167 15.19 -7.01 -10.01
CA ASN A 167 14.86 -5.79 -10.77
C ASN A 167 15.94 -4.70 -10.63
N PHE A 168 16.96 -4.92 -9.79
CA PHE A 168 18.16 -4.10 -9.63
C PHE A 168 19.33 -4.66 -10.45
N SER A 169 20.44 -3.92 -10.51
CA SER A 169 21.66 -4.38 -11.18
C SER A 169 22.21 -5.65 -10.52
N GLU A 170 22.99 -6.41 -11.28
CA GLU A 170 23.66 -7.63 -10.80
C GLU A 170 24.59 -7.33 -9.62
N GLU A 171 25.35 -6.22 -9.70
CA GLU A 171 26.20 -5.73 -8.61
C GLU A 171 25.43 -5.52 -7.30
N VAL A 172 24.19 -5.00 -7.37
CA VAL A 172 23.35 -4.84 -6.17
C VAL A 172 22.92 -6.20 -5.64
N SER A 173 22.56 -7.15 -6.51
CA SER A 173 22.20 -8.51 -6.08
C SER A 173 23.37 -9.23 -5.41
N GLU A 174 24.58 -9.13 -5.96
CA GLU A 174 25.79 -9.71 -5.36
C GLU A 174 26.07 -9.09 -3.99
N LYS A 175 25.92 -7.77 -3.88
CA LYS A 175 26.16 -7.05 -2.62
C LYS A 175 25.18 -7.42 -1.50
N VAL A 176 23.95 -7.80 -1.84
CA VAL A 176 22.94 -8.27 -0.87
C VAL A 176 23.32 -9.64 -0.28
N LEU A 177 24.14 -10.43 -0.97
CA LEU A 177 24.56 -11.77 -0.52
C LEU A 177 25.85 -11.76 0.31
N GLU A 178 26.53 -10.62 0.45
CA GLU A 178 27.73 -10.44 1.28
C GLU A 178 27.40 -10.20 2.75
#